data_AF-A0A3E3IDK8-F1
#
_entry.id   AF-A0A3E3IDK8-F1
#
_cell.length_a   1.000
_cell.length_b   1.000
_cell.length_c   1.000
_cell.angle_alpha   90.00
_cell.angle_beta   90.00
_cell.angle_gamma   90.00
#
_symmetry.space_group_name_H-M   'P 1'
#
loop_
_entity.id
_entity.type
_entity.pdbx_description
1 polymer ?
#
loop_
_entity_poly.entity_id
_entity_poly.type
_entity_poly.pdbx_seq_one_letter_code
_entity_poly.pdbx_strand_id
1 'polypeptide(L)'
;MENMMEKVCPNCGEKLPGDSSFCMKCGTKIEEDGPGIEQEQPAQAPGFWQKNKKKIIIAAAAVAAVVLVFVIVNAVQASNLKKELERGWCKIEGEEGAYILCVLDFSEDEIEYRLETGYAWMDTTVATYDYKVISGNKIKVLRYGDDWETIRVELSDDKKAMIVSPALTSTDNEEIWVNID
;
A
#
# COMPACT_ATOMS: atom_id res chain seq x y z
N MET A 1 -8.09 -2.40 -83.46
CA MET A 1 -6.78 -2.52 -82.78
C MET A 1 -7.04 -2.24 -81.32
N GLU A 2 -7.06 -3.32 -80.53
CA GLU A 2 -7.46 -3.35 -79.13
C GLU A 2 -6.35 -2.74 -78.28
N ASN A 3 -6.73 -1.81 -77.40
CA ASN A 3 -5.80 -1.04 -76.56
C ASN A 3 -5.59 -1.82 -75.26
N MET A 4 -4.49 -2.57 -75.17
CA MET A 4 -4.16 -3.43 -74.04
C MET A 4 -3.38 -2.61 -73.01
N MET A 5 -4.07 -2.01 -72.03
CA MET A 5 -3.42 -1.44 -70.84
C MET A 5 -3.03 -2.60 -69.92
N GLU A 6 -1.73 -2.85 -69.75
CA GLU A 6 -1.22 -3.74 -68.70
C GLU A 6 -1.00 -2.92 -67.42
N LYS A 7 -1.61 -3.35 -66.31
CA LYS A 7 -1.36 -2.78 -64.97
C LYS A 7 -0.41 -3.70 -64.22
N VAL A 8 0.43 -3.18 -63.32
CA VAL A 8 1.32 -4.01 -62.49
C VAL A 8 0.82 -3.99 -61.05
N CYS A 9 0.73 -5.17 -60.43
CA CYS A 9 0.32 -5.28 -59.04
C CYS A 9 1.34 -4.59 -58.12
N PRO A 10 0.93 -3.63 -57.26
CA PRO A 10 1.86 -2.91 -56.38
C PRO A 10 2.42 -3.79 -55.26
N ASN A 11 1.78 -4.92 -54.96
CA ASN A 11 2.21 -5.80 -53.87
C ASN A 11 3.20 -6.89 -54.33
N CYS A 12 2.96 -7.53 -55.47
CA CYS A 12 3.79 -8.66 -55.93
C CYS A 12 4.53 -8.44 -57.26
N GLY A 13 4.31 -7.31 -57.94
CA GLY A 13 4.95 -6.97 -59.21
C GLY A 13 4.44 -7.75 -60.42
N GLU A 14 3.37 -8.53 -60.28
CA GLU A 14 2.79 -9.30 -61.39
C GLU A 14 2.07 -8.39 -62.40
N LYS A 15 2.22 -8.69 -63.69
CA LYS A 15 1.50 -7.99 -64.75
C LYS A 15 0.06 -8.50 -64.83
N LEU A 16 -0.88 -7.57 -64.74
CA LEU A 16 -2.31 -7.82 -64.75
C LEU A 16 -2.94 -7.20 -66.01
N PRO A 17 -3.94 -7.87 -66.60
CA PRO A 17 -4.74 -7.27 -67.66
C PRO A 17 -5.48 -6.05 -67.10
N GLY A 18 -5.66 -5.02 -67.93
CA GLY A 18 -6.09 -3.67 -67.51
C GLY A 18 -7.38 -3.58 -66.71
N ASP A 19 -8.26 -4.58 -66.84
CA ASP A 19 -9.58 -4.61 -66.21
C ASP A 19 -9.65 -5.56 -64.98
N SER A 20 -8.50 -6.00 -64.46
CA SER A 20 -8.49 -6.90 -63.30
C SER A 20 -8.65 -6.12 -61.99
N SER A 21 -9.74 -6.36 -61.27
CA SER A 21 -10.01 -5.72 -59.96
C SER A 21 -9.25 -6.36 -58.78
N PHE A 22 -8.61 -7.51 -58.99
CA PHE A 22 -7.83 -8.23 -57.98
C PHE A 22 -6.68 -9.01 -58.63
N CYS A 23 -5.52 -9.04 -57.96
CA CYS A 23 -4.37 -9.80 -58.41
C CYS A 23 -4.61 -11.30 -58.20
N MET A 24 -4.61 -12.09 -59.29
CA MET A 24 -4.81 -13.54 -59.22
C MET A 24 -3.67 -14.30 -58.53
N LYS A 25 -2.50 -13.67 -58.33
CA LYS A 25 -1.33 -14.30 -57.72
C LYS A 25 -1.22 -14.11 -56.21
N CYS A 26 -1.53 -12.92 -55.71
CA CYS A 26 -1.41 -12.60 -54.27
C CYS A 26 -2.74 -12.18 -53.61
N GLY A 27 -3.84 -12.13 -54.37
CA GLY A 27 -5.17 -11.75 -53.85
C GLY A 27 -5.34 -10.27 -53.52
N THR A 28 -4.33 -9.42 -53.80
CA THR A 28 -4.43 -7.97 -53.52
C THR A 28 -5.43 -7.31 -54.45
N LYS A 29 -6.38 -6.56 -53.88
CA LYS A 29 -7.36 -5.77 -54.61
C LYS A 29 -6.67 -4.62 -55.36
N ILE A 30 -6.99 -4.46 -56.64
CA ILE A 30 -6.49 -3.39 -57.49
C ILE A 30 -7.67 -2.46 -57.74
N GLU A 31 -7.65 -1.29 -57.11
CA GLU A 31 -8.73 -0.32 -57.24
C GLU A 31 -8.63 0.37 -58.60
N GLU A 32 -9.75 0.43 -59.33
CA GLU A 32 -9.84 1.20 -60.56
C GLU A 32 -10.18 2.65 -60.22
N ASP A 33 -9.32 3.58 -60.67
CA ASP A 33 -9.48 5.00 -60.43
C ASP A 33 -10.80 5.53 -61.05
N GLY A 34 -11.80 5.73 -60.19
CA GLY A 34 -13.01 6.51 -60.43
C GLY A 34 -13.24 7.49 -59.26
N PRO A 35 -13.71 8.72 -59.50
CA PRO A 35 -13.51 9.82 -58.57
C PRO A 35 -14.45 9.75 -57.36
N GLY A 36 -13.84 9.87 -56.17
CA GLY A 36 -14.41 10.55 -55.01
C GLY A 36 -15.61 9.88 -54.34
N ILE A 37 -15.33 9.03 -53.36
CA ILE A 37 -16.11 9.04 -52.11
C ILE A 37 -15.14 9.24 -50.96
N GLU A 38 -15.22 10.45 -50.42
CA GLU A 38 -14.75 10.87 -49.11
C GLU A 38 -15.36 9.91 -48.07
N GLN A 39 -14.61 8.88 -47.69
CA GLN A 39 -14.97 8.03 -46.56
C GLN A 39 -14.54 8.74 -45.29
N GLU A 40 -15.54 9.08 -44.48
CA GLU A 40 -15.42 9.64 -43.14
C GLU A 40 -14.37 8.87 -42.33
N GLN A 41 -13.28 9.58 -42.05
CA GLN A 41 -12.41 9.31 -40.92
C GLN A 41 -13.29 9.19 -39.67
N PRO A 42 -13.21 8.12 -38.87
CA PRO A 42 -13.92 8.10 -37.59
C PRO A 42 -13.45 9.31 -36.81
N ALA A 43 -14.40 10.22 -36.56
CA ALA A 43 -14.19 11.47 -35.88
C ALA A 43 -13.39 11.20 -34.60
N GLN A 44 -12.15 11.68 -34.57
CA GLN A 44 -11.42 11.84 -33.33
C GLN A 44 -12.26 12.79 -32.49
N ALA A 45 -12.93 12.25 -31.46
CA ALA A 45 -13.69 13.05 -30.53
C ALA A 45 -12.78 14.19 -30.04
N PRO A 46 -13.22 15.47 -30.08
CA PRO A 46 -12.42 16.56 -29.56
C PRO A 46 -12.10 16.25 -28.12
N GLY A 47 -10.80 16.13 -27.81
CA GLY A 47 -10.30 15.69 -26.52
C GLY A 47 -10.98 16.44 -25.38
N PHE A 48 -11.86 15.74 -24.66
CA PHE A 48 -12.46 16.19 -23.39
C PHE A 48 -11.38 16.70 -22.42
N TRP A 49 -10.17 16.16 -22.56
CA TRP A 49 -8.96 16.51 -21.83
C TRP A 49 -8.43 17.94 -22.07
N GLN A 50 -8.63 18.54 -23.25
CA GLN A 50 -7.99 19.83 -23.57
C GLN A 50 -8.70 21.03 -22.93
N LYS A 51 -10.03 21.04 -22.86
CA LYS A 51 -10.78 22.22 -22.35
C LYS A 51 -10.76 22.31 -20.82
N ASN A 52 -10.60 21.19 -20.11
CA ASN A 52 -10.62 21.15 -18.65
C ASN A 52 -9.26 20.85 -17.99
N LYS A 53 -8.15 20.76 -18.75
CA LYS A 53 -6.81 20.40 -18.24
C LYS A 53 -6.39 21.20 -17.00
N LYS A 54 -6.64 22.51 -16.97
CA LYS A 54 -6.35 23.37 -15.79
C LYS A 54 -7.20 23.00 -14.57
N LYS A 55 -8.50 22.72 -14.75
CA LYS A 55 -9.40 22.29 -13.68
C LYS A 55 -9.03 20.90 -13.16
N ILE A 56 -8.65 19.99 -14.06
CA ILE A 56 -8.17 18.64 -13.71
C ILE A 56 -6.84 18.73 -12.94
N ILE A 57 -5.91 19.59 -13.35
CA ILE A 57 -4.64 19.81 -12.63
C ILE A 57 -4.91 20.39 -11.23
N ILE A 58 -5.80 21.38 -11.10
CA ILE A 58 -6.15 21.96 -9.80
C ILE A 58 -6.82 20.91 -8.90
N ALA A 59 -7.76 20.13 -9.43
CA ALA A 59 -8.41 19.06 -8.69
C ALA A 59 -7.40 17.96 -8.27
N ALA A 60 -6.52 17.55 -9.17
CA ALA A 60 -5.45 16.60 -8.86
C ALA A 60 -4.48 17.14 -7.82
N ALA A 61 -4.09 18.41 -7.89
CA ALA A 61 -3.24 19.07 -6.90
C ALA A 61 -3.93 19.16 -5.54
N ALA A 62 -5.23 19.45 -5.50
CA ALA A 62 -6.01 19.45 -4.26
C ALA A 62 -6.08 18.05 -3.64
N VAL A 63 -6.35 17.02 -4.44
CA VAL A 63 -6.35 15.61 -3.96
C VAL A 63 -4.96 15.22 -3.45
N ALA A 64 -3.90 15.56 -4.19
CA ALA A 64 -2.53 15.28 -3.76
C ALA A 64 -2.19 15.99 -2.43
N ALA A 65 -2.63 17.24 -2.25
CA ALA A 65 -2.45 17.96 -0.99
C ALA A 65 -3.19 17.28 0.18
N VAL A 66 -4.43 16.81 -0.03
CA VAL A 66 -5.19 16.07 0.99
C VAL A 66 -4.48 14.75 1.35
N VAL A 67 -4.01 14.00 0.35
CA VAL A 67 -3.25 12.76 0.57
C VAL A 67 -1.95 13.05 1.34
N LEU A 68 -1.24 14.12 0.99
CA LEU A 68 -0.03 14.54 1.69
C LEU A 68 -0.32 14.85 3.17
N VAL A 69 -1.38 15.62 3.45
CA VAL A 69 -1.80 15.93 4.83
C VAL A 69 -2.13 14.65 5.59
N PHE A 70 -2.86 13.72 4.98
CA PHE A 70 -3.18 12.44 5.61
C PHE A 70 -1.92 11.62 5.93
N VAL A 71 -0.95 11.55 5.03
CA VAL A 71 0.33 10.87 5.27
C VAL A 71 1.10 11.53 6.42
N ILE A 72 1.15 12.86 6.47
CA ILE A 72 1.80 13.61 7.55
C ILE A 72 1.11 13.33 8.89
N VAL A 73 -0.22 13.37 8.95
CA VAL A 73 -0.98 13.09 10.18
C VAL A 73 -0.72 11.67 10.68
N ASN A 74 -0.73 10.66 9.80
CA ASN A 74 -0.42 9.28 10.18
C ASN A 74 1.02 9.14 10.69
N ALA A 75 1.99 9.80 10.05
CA ALA A 75 3.38 9.78 10.48
C ALA A 75 3.58 10.43 11.86
N VAL A 76 2.93 11.57 12.10
CA VAL A 76 2.94 12.24 13.42
C VAL A 76 2.30 11.36 14.48
N GLN A 77 1.17 10.73 14.18
CA GLN A 77 0.48 9.86 15.13
C GLN A 77 1.32 8.62 15.47
N ALA A 78 1.96 8.00 14.46
CA ALA A 78 2.88 6.88 14.67
C ALA A 78 4.10 7.30 15.51
N SER A 79 4.67 8.48 15.25
CA SER A 79 5.78 9.01 16.05
C SER A 79 5.38 9.28 17.50
N ASN A 80 4.18 9.81 17.73
CA ASN A 80 3.66 10.04 19.07
C ASN A 80 3.42 8.72 19.80
N LEU A 81 2.82 7.72 19.14
CA LEU A 81 2.64 6.39 19.75
C LEU A 81 3.99 5.79 20.14
N LYS A 82 5.00 5.83 19.25
CA LYS A 82 6.34 5.30 19.56
C LYS A 82 6.92 5.92 20.84
N LYS A 83 6.83 7.23 21.00
CA LYS A 83 7.30 7.93 22.21
C LYS A 83 6.57 7.51 23.49
N GLU A 84 5.29 7.20 23.40
CA GLU A 84 4.53 6.72 24.56
C GLU A 84 4.84 5.26 24.89
N LEU A 85 5.14 4.44 23.88
CA LEU A 85 5.55 3.05 24.06
C LEU A 85 6.92 2.96 24.77
N GLU A 86 7.89 3.79 24.38
CA GLU A 86 9.25 3.87 24.97
C GLU A 86 9.29 4.41 26.43
N ARG A 87 8.14 4.50 27.11
CA ARG A 87 8.04 4.76 28.55
C ARG A 87 8.09 3.44 29.33
N GLY A 88 8.28 3.49 30.65
CA GLY A 88 8.30 2.29 31.48
C GLY A 88 6.89 1.71 31.71
N TRP A 89 6.58 0.55 31.13
CA TRP A 89 5.28 -0.09 31.34
C TRP A 89 5.43 -1.31 32.25
N CYS A 90 4.57 -1.44 33.26
CA CYS A 90 4.62 -2.56 34.18
C CYS A 90 3.22 -3.04 34.61
N LYS A 91 3.15 -4.24 35.16
CA LYS A 91 1.98 -4.79 35.84
C LYS A 91 2.44 -5.69 36.98
N ILE A 92 1.54 -5.98 37.92
CA ILE A 92 1.83 -6.89 39.03
C ILE A 92 1.04 -8.17 38.76
N GLU A 93 1.74 -9.30 38.74
CA GLU A 93 1.13 -10.63 38.66
C GLU A 93 1.37 -11.41 39.95
N GLY A 94 0.41 -12.24 40.33
CA GLY A 94 0.50 -13.10 41.51
C GLY A 94 -0.69 -12.98 42.46
N GLU A 95 -0.75 -13.90 43.41
CA GLU A 95 -1.87 -14.07 44.35
C GLU A 95 -1.34 -14.38 45.77
N GLU A 96 -2.20 -14.24 46.78
CA GLU A 96 -1.95 -14.68 48.16
C GLU A 96 -0.62 -14.20 48.79
N GLY A 97 -0.13 -13.03 48.38
CA GLY A 97 1.09 -12.43 48.94
C GLY A 97 2.39 -12.80 48.22
N ALA A 98 2.32 -13.58 47.13
CA ALA A 98 3.42 -13.77 46.20
C ALA A 98 3.18 -12.91 44.95
N TYR A 99 3.92 -11.80 44.83
CA TYR A 99 3.78 -10.87 43.71
C TYR A 99 5.08 -10.76 42.92
N ILE A 100 4.96 -10.63 41.61
CA ILE A 100 6.06 -10.40 40.68
C ILE A 100 5.77 -9.12 39.92
N LEU A 101 6.77 -8.25 39.80
CA LEU A 101 6.67 -7.09 38.92
C LEU A 101 7.01 -7.53 37.50
N CYS A 102 6.04 -7.43 36.62
CA CYS A 102 6.20 -7.63 35.19
C CYS A 102 6.51 -6.29 34.56
N VAL A 103 7.57 -6.22 33.74
CA VAL A 103 7.94 -5.00 33.02
C VAL A 103 7.96 -5.29 31.52
N LEU A 104 7.33 -4.39 30.76
CA LEU A 104 7.29 -4.39 29.31
C LEU A 104 8.01 -3.15 28.82
N ASP A 105 9.21 -3.35 28.28
CA ASP A 105 10.11 -2.27 27.93
C ASP A 105 10.27 -2.20 26.41
N PHE A 106 9.94 -1.04 25.84
CA PHE A 106 10.01 -0.82 24.40
C PHE A 106 11.30 -0.07 24.09
N SER A 107 12.13 -0.67 23.24
CA SER A 107 13.28 -0.01 22.62
C SER A 107 12.91 0.50 21.22
N GLU A 108 13.90 0.78 20.37
CA GLU A 108 13.67 1.30 19.03
C GLU A 108 12.82 0.35 18.15
N ASP A 109 13.09 -0.96 18.25
CA ASP A 109 12.52 -2.03 17.42
C ASP A 109 12.29 -3.35 18.19
N GLU A 110 12.62 -3.41 19.49
CA GLU A 110 12.37 -4.58 20.33
C GLU A 110 11.46 -4.25 21.52
N ILE A 111 10.69 -5.25 21.94
CA ILE A 111 9.92 -5.26 23.19
C ILE A 111 10.55 -6.31 24.09
N GLU A 112 11.06 -5.91 25.24
CA GLU A 112 11.53 -6.82 26.28
C GLU A 112 10.44 -7.04 27.33
N TYR A 113 10.05 -8.28 27.55
CA TYR A 113 9.22 -8.67 28.69
C TYR A 113 10.11 -9.30 29.75
N ARG A 114 10.25 -8.63 30.91
CA ARG A 114 11.06 -9.09 32.04
C ARG A 114 10.27 -9.17 33.34
N LEU A 115 10.74 -10.03 34.24
CA LEU A 115 10.26 -10.15 35.61
C LEU A 115 11.29 -9.53 36.55
N GLU A 116 10.83 -8.63 37.40
CA GLU A 116 11.63 -8.01 38.46
C GLU A 116 11.10 -8.48 39.83
N THR A 117 11.99 -8.96 40.69
CA THR A 117 11.60 -9.52 42.00
C THR A 117 12.07 -8.63 43.16
N GLY A 118 12.38 -7.36 42.89
CA GLY A 118 12.94 -6.40 43.85
C GLY A 118 14.43 -6.62 44.17
N TYR A 119 15.04 -7.65 43.59
CA TYR A 119 16.45 -7.97 43.70
C TYR A 119 17.04 -8.02 42.30
N ALA A 120 17.86 -7.03 41.93
CA ALA A 120 18.38 -6.88 40.57
C ALA A 120 19.12 -8.13 40.01
N TRP A 121 19.63 -9.00 40.88
CA TRP A 121 20.31 -10.24 40.47
C TRP A 121 19.36 -11.39 40.11
N MET A 122 18.06 -11.23 40.39
CA MET A 122 17.00 -12.18 40.05
C MET A 122 16.18 -11.72 38.84
N ASP A 123 16.40 -10.50 38.34
CA ASP A 123 15.67 -9.98 37.20
C ASP A 123 15.96 -10.85 35.98
N THR A 124 14.91 -11.18 35.23
CA THR A 124 15.02 -12.12 34.12
C THR A 124 14.13 -11.72 32.95
N THR A 125 14.74 -11.70 31.76
CA THR A 125 14.02 -11.56 30.49
C THR A 125 13.28 -12.86 30.19
N VAL A 126 11.96 -12.78 30.10
CA VAL A 126 11.08 -13.91 29.73
C VAL A 126 10.99 -14.04 28.22
N ALA A 127 10.88 -12.91 27.52
CA ALA A 127 10.76 -12.88 26.07
C ALA A 127 11.25 -11.55 25.51
N THR A 128 11.70 -11.60 24.25
CA THR A 128 12.00 -10.42 23.43
C THR A 128 11.22 -10.55 22.13
N TYR A 129 10.60 -9.46 21.68
CA TYR A 129 9.79 -9.43 20.46
C TYR A 129 10.25 -8.31 19.55
N ASP A 130 10.42 -8.58 18.25
CA ASP A 130 10.57 -7.50 17.28
C ASP A 130 9.23 -6.78 17.11
N TYR A 131 9.24 -5.46 17.04
CA TYR A 131 8.05 -4.67 16.81
C TYR A 131 8.25 -3.49 15.87
N LYS A 132 7.14 -3.00 15.31
CA LYS A 132 7.11 -1.73 14.56
C LYS A 132 5.76 -1.05 14.65
N VAL A 133 5.77 0.26 14.82
CA VAL A 133 4.56 1.08 14.73
C VAL A 133 4.13 1.19 13.28
N ILE A 134 2.87 0.84 12.97
CA ILE A 134 2.36 0.85 11.59
C ILE A 134 1.39 1.98 11.30
N SER A 135 0.56 2.37 12.27
CA SER A 135 -0.45 3.41 12.07
C SER A 135 -1.07 3.76 13.40
N GLY A 136 -1.28 5.05 13.67
CA GLY A 136 -2.13 5.54 14.75
C GLY A 136 -1.92 4.89 16.11
N ASN A 137 -2.68 3.82 16.37
CA ASN A 137 -2.74 3.07 17.61
C ASN A 137 -2.44 1.57 17.41
N LYS A 138 -1.68 1.21 16.37
CA LYS A 138 -1.37 -0.17 16.00
C LYS A 138 0.12 -0.39 15.83
N ILE A 139 0.58 -1.50 16.37
CA ILE A 139 1.92 -2.03 16.17
C ILE A 139 1.83 -3.40 15.49
N LYS A 140 2.90 -3.77 14.80
CA LYS A 140 3.14 -5.16 14.43
C LYS A 140 4.16 -5.75 15.38
N VAL A 141 3.94 -6.97 15.84
CA VAL A 141 4.85 -7.69 16.74
C VAL A 141 5.12 -9.08 16.17
N LEU A 142 6.38 -9.50 16.19
CA LEU A 142 6.82 -10.83 15.81
C LEU A 142 7.03 -11.66 17.08
N ARG A 143 6.02 -12.46 17.46
CA ARG A 143 6.05 -13.25 18.70
C ARG A 143 6.58 -14.67 18.50
N TYR A 144 6.15 -15.32 17.41
CA TYR A 144 6.46 -16.71 17.11
C TYR A 144 6.72 -16.89 15.61
N GLY A 145 7.82 -17.55 15.27
CA GLY A 145 8.19 -17.82 13.88
C GLY A 145 8.42 -16.53 13.09
N ASP A 146 7.91 -16.48 11.85
CA ASP A 146 8.16 -15.40 10.89
C ASP A 146 6.94 -14.50 10.63
N ASP A 147 5.82 -14.75 11.34
CA ASP A 147 4.54 -14.09 11.09
C ASP A 147 4.30 -12.88 12.01
N TRP A 148 4.18 -11.70 11.39
CA TRP A 148 3.87 -10.46 12.09
C TRP A 148 2.39 -10.36 12.46
N GLU A 149 2.12 -10.27 13.75
CA GLU A 149 0.78 -10.06 14.28
C GLU A 149 0.50 -8.56 14.49
N THR A 150 -0.74 -8.14 14.29
CA THR A 150 -1.12 -6.73 14.53
C THR A 150 -1.74 -6.61 15.92
N ILE A 151 -1.13 -5.79 16.76
CA ILE A 151 -1.58 -5.48 18.11
C ILE A 151 -2.13 -4.05 18.12
N ARG A 152 -3.33 -3.87 18.68
CA ARG A 152 -3.88 -2.56 18.98
C ARG A 152 -3.38 -2.10 20.34
N VAL A 153 -3.01 -0.83 20.43
CA VAL A 153 -2.59 -0.15 21.66
C VAL A 153 -3.59 0.95 21.96
N GLU A 154 -4.19 0.95 23.15
CA GLU A 154 -5.10 2.00 23.59
C GLU A 154 -4.55 2.63 24.88
N LEU A 155 -4.24 3.92 24.84
CA LEU A 155 -3.74 4.68 25.98
C LEU A 155 -4.90 5.41 26.66
N SER A 156 -4.88 5.45 28.00
CA SER A 156 -5.79 6.30 28.77
C SER A 156 -5.57 7.78 28.49
N ASP A 157 -6.56 8.62 28.81
CA ASP A 157 -6.47 10.08 28.63
C ASP A 157 -5.27 10.71 29.35
N ASP A 158 -4.93 10.20 30.53
CA ASP A 158 -3.78 10.61 31.32
C ASP A 158 -2.48 9.87 30.96
N LYS A 159 -2.55 8.92 30.02
CA LYS A 159 -1.45 8.10 29.54
C LYS A 159 -0.71 7.34 30.64
N LYS A 160 -1.42 6.98 31.71
CA LYS A 160 -0.90 6.14 32.81
C LYS A 160 -1.27 4.67 32.65
N ALA A 161 -2.23 4.37 31.79
CA ALA A 161 -2.61 3.01 31.45
C ALA A 161 -2.52 2.78 29.94
N MET A 162 -2.06 1.59 29.57
CA MET A 162 -2.00 1.09 28.21
C MET A 162 -2.69 -0.25 28.15
N ILE A 163 -3.62 -0.41 27.22
CA ILE A 163 -4.26 -1.68 26.90
C ILE A 163 -3.67 -2.17 25.58
N VAL A 164 -3.24 -3.43 25.55
CA VAL A 164 -2.81 -4.09 24.30
C VAL A 164 -3.76 -5.23 23.95
N SER A 165 -4.15 -5.32 22.68
CA SER A 165 -5.09 -6.33 22.19
C SER A 165 -4.65 -6.89 20.82
N PRO A 166 -4.42 -8.21 20.68
CA PRO A 166 -4.42 -9.23 21.75
C PRO A 166 -3.34 -9.01 22.80
N ALA A 167 -3.45 -9.70 23.95
CA ALA A 167 -2.41 -9.66 24.98
C ALA A 167 -1.07 -10.12 24.42
N LEU A 168 0.02 -9.45 24.80
CA LEU A 168 1.38 -9.78 24.37
C LEU A 168 1.93 -10.94 25.18
N THR A 169 1.73 -10.92 26.51
CA THR A 169 2.41 -11.83 27.45
C THR A 169 1.51 -12.89 28.09
N SER A 170 0.22 -12.93 27.72
CA SER A 170 -0.73 -13.94 28.19
C SER A 170 -1.58 -14.49 27.04
N THR A 171 -2.46 -15.43 27.35
CA THR A 171 -3.45 -15.99 26.41
C THR A 171 -4.76 -15.21 26.37
N ASP A 172 -4.82 -14.06 27.05
CA ASP A 172 -6.04 -13.26 27.16
C ASP A 172 -6.28 -12.43 25.89
N ASN A 173 -7.53 -11.96 25.73
CA ASN A 173 -7.89 -11.10 24.60
C ASN A 173 -7.25 -9.70 24.69
N GLU A 174 -6.90 -9.28 25.90
CA GLU A 174 -6.28 -8.00 26.19
C GLU A 174 -5.52 -8.08 27.50
N GLU A 175 -4.56 -7.18 27.68
CA GLU A 175 -3.90 -6.98 28.98
C GLU A 175 -3.63 -5.49 29.20
N ILE A 176 -3.50 -5.14 30.48
CA ILE A 176 -3.35 -3.75 30.93
C ILE A 176 -1.97 -3.59 31.54
N TRP A 177 -1.29 -2.54 31.11
CA TRP A 177 0.00 -2.10 31.61
C TRP A 177 -0.13 -0.69 32.18
N VAL A 178 0.61 -0.39 33.24
CA VAL A 178 0.64 0.92 33.89
C VAL A 178 2.03 1.53 33.81
N ASN A 179 2.08 2.84 33.58
CA ASN A 179 3.31 3.63 33.71
C ASN A 179 3.28 4.35 35.06
N ILE A 180 4.32 4.15 35.87
CA ILE A 180 4.44 4.67 37.24
C ILE A 180 5.41 5.87 37.32
N ASP A 181 6.01 6.25 36.18
CA ASP A 181 6.91 7.40 36.08
C ASP A 181 6.19 8.75 36.17
#